data_AF-A0A932IXI8-F1
#
_entry.id   AF-A0A932IXI8-F1
#
_cell.length_a   1.000
_cell.length_b   1.000
_cell.length_c   1.000
_cell.angle_alpha   90.00
_cell.angle_beta   90.00
_cell.angle_gamma   90.00
#
_symmetry.space_group_name_H-M   'P 1'
#
loop_
_entity.id
_entity.type
_entity.pdbx_description
1 polymer ?
#
loop_
_entity_poly.entity_id
_entity_poly.type
_entity_poly.pdbx_seq_one_letter_code
_entity_poly.pdbx_strand_id
1 'polypeptide(L)'
;MNPDQSCTSDQWSMLSSASANSQLAGVLGGFLITAIALLFDRSSRESVHTLALFSSAVLILMLDSFLFSLITGTQPPDSGDRQSICAIAWTQGALATGMLAAGTTALFGGLGWMLASFAVGKARTADPDDLASYAFLADLGGWLTFAAAMATTLILSETSIDYLRFMFDGRPETWVVAVITTSAALITVVNFVLVFVRTRDLRISLADPEETTRLSLRSIKVATITTVALAIVASWLAVSLARFPKPWLTDPNDAMVTLVLALTFVVPGVVAVAICYSVASTEKTQAPISE
;
A
#
# COMPACT_ATOMS: atom_id res chain seq x y z
N MET A 1 -23.73 -21.57 14.78
CA MET A 1 -23.33 -20.24 14.27
C MET A 1 -24.13 -20.01 13.02
N ASN A 2 -25.10 -19.09 13.05
CA ASN A 2 -25.91 -18.79 11.87
C ASN A 2 -25.00 -18.01 10.89
N PRO A 3 -24.82 -18.43 9.62
CA PRO A 3 -23.89 -17.82 8.64
C PRO A 3 -24.23 -16.37 8.23
N ASP A 4 -25.09 -15.75 9.01
CA ASP A 4 -25.90 -14.59 8.73
C ASP A 4 -25.57 -13.39 9.64
N GLN A 5 -25.02 -13.66 10.83
CA GLN A 5 -24.51 -12.70 11.83
C GLN A 5 -23.50 -11.66 11.28
N SER A 6 -22.71 -12.12 10.31
CA SER A 6 -21.34 -11.64 10.12
C SER A 6 -21.10 -11.01 8.74
N CYS A 7 -22.16 -10.68 8.01
CA CYS A 7 -22.09 -10.16 6.63
C CYS A 7 -21.08 -10.95 5.76
N THR A 8 -21.24 -12.27 5.76
CA THR A 8 -20.32 -13.20 5.12
C THR A 8 -20.48 -13.15 3.59
N SER A 9 -19.36 -13.14 2.85
CA SER A 9 -19.33 -13.53 1.43
C SER A 9 -19.11 -15.04 1.32
N ASP A 10 -19.08 -15.59 0.10
CA ASP A 10 -18.84 -17.02 -0.14
C ASP A 10 -17.53 -17.56 0.48
N GLN A 11 -16.56 -16.68 0.81
CA GLN A 11 -15.24 -17.09 1.32
C GLN A 11 -14.86 -16.51 2.69
N TRP A 12 -15.30 -15.32 3.07
CA TRP A 12 -14.90 -14.69 4.33
C TRP A 12 -15.90 -13.66 4.87
N SER A 13 -15.74 -13.29 6.13
CA SER A 13 -16.58 -12.29 6.81
C SER A 13 -15.78 -11.03 7.10
N MET A 14 -16.25 -9.89 6.58
CA MET A 14 -15.65 -8.59 6.83
C MET A 14 -15.70 -8.21 8.33
N LEU A 15 -16.83 -8.46 9.00
CA LEU A 15 -16.98 -8.12 10.44
C LEU A 15 -16.05 -8.96 11.32
N SER A 16 -15.91 -10.25 11.02
CA SER A 16 -15.06 -11.15 11.82
C SER A 16 -13.59 -10.81 11.69
N SER A 17 -13.13 -10.37 10.51
CA SER A 17 -11.73 -10.03 10.25
C SER A 17 -11.35 -8.61 10.66
N ALA A 18 -12.33 -7.71 10.82
CA ALA A 18 -12.08 -6.29 11.07
C ALA A 18 -11.23 -6.05 12.33
N SER A 19 -11.41 -6.79 13.42
CA SER A 19 -10.64 -6.58 14.65
C SER A 19 -9.17 -6.93 14.48
N ALA A 20 -8.88 -8.03 13.79
CA ALA A 20 -7.51 -8.44 13.47
C ALA A 20 -6.83 -7.44 12.52
N ASN A 21 -7.54 -6.95 11.49
CA ASN A 21 -7.02 -5.95 10.58
C ASN A 21 -6.76 -4.60 11.27
N SER A 22 -7.65 -4.18 12.18
CA SER A 22 -7.45 -2.97 12.99
C SER A 22 -6.18 -3.05 13.84
N GLN A 23 -5.91 -4.20 14.45
CA GLN A 23 -4.70 -4.44 15.24
C GLN A 23 -3.44 -4.43 14.37
N LEU A 24 -3.47 -5.12 13.22
CA LEU A 24 -2.37 -5.13 12.26
C LEU A 24 -2.01 -3.70 11.82
N ALA A 25 -3.01 -2.91 11.42
CA ALA A 25 -2.84 -1.52 11.02
C ALA A 25 -2.23 -0.67 12.15
N GLY A 26 -2.73 -0.84 13.38
CA GLY A 26 -2.22 -0.15 14.56
C GLY A 26 -0.75 -0.48 14.86
N VAL A 27 -0.35 -1.75 14.76
CA VAL A 27 1.03 -2.19 14.97
C VAL A 27 1.96 -1.63 13.89
N LEU A 28 1.56 -1.68 12.62
CA LEU A 28 2.34 -1.10 11.52
C LEU A 28 2.50 0.42 11.68
N GLY A 29 1.42 1.11 12.07
CA GLY A 29 1.46 2.54 12.37
C GLY A 29 2.38 2.88 13.55
N GLY A 30 2.32 2.10 14.65
CA GLY A 30 3.20 2.27 15.81
C GLY A 30 4.68 2.05 15.46
N PHE A 31 4.98 1.01 14.69
CA PHE A 31 6.34 0.74 14.20
C PHE A 31 6.90 1.91 13.39
N LEU A 32 6.08 2.51 12.51
CA LEU A 32 6.49 3.69 11.74
C LEU A 32 6.77 4.91 12.62
N ILE A 33 6.00 5.15 13.67
CA ILE A 33 6.27 6.25 14.61
C ILE A 33 7.65 6.06 15.25
N THR A 34 7.99 4.83 15.66
CA THR A 34 9.33 4.51 16.16
C THR A 34 10.40 4.75 15.10
N ALA A 35 10.18 4.30 13.85
CA ALA A 35 11.12 4.52 12.76
C ALA A 35 11.33 6.03 12.46
N ILE A 36 10.27 6.83 12.48
CA ILE A 36 10.32 8.29 12.33
C ILE A 36 11.16 8.92 13.45
N ALA A 37 10.94 8.53 14.71
CA ALA A 37 11.69 9.05 15.85
C ALA A 37 13.20 8.79 15.70
N LEU A 38 13.59 7.60 15.21
CA LEU A 38 14.99 7.24 14.95
C LEU A 38 15.58 8.00 13.75
N LEU A 39 14.77 8.33 12.75
CA LEU A 39 15.22 9.10 11.59
C LEU A 39 15.36 10.60 11.86
N PHE A 40 14.57 11.17 12.79
CA PHE A 40 14.66 12.58 13.18
C PHE A 40 16.04 12.96 13.74
N ASP A 41 16.73 12.02 14.38
CA ASP A 41 18.08 12.23 14.93
C ASP A 41 19.16 12.33 13.83
N ARG A 42 18.84 11.96 12.57
CA ARG A 42 19.78 11.99 11.44
C ARG A 42 19.52 13.16 10.50
N SER A 43 20.46 14.09 10.41
CA SER A 43 20.40 15.32 9.60
C SER A 43 20.76 15.13 8.10
N SER A 44 20.21 14.12 7.42
CA SER A 44 20.42 13.92 5.98
C SER A 44 19.26 14.44 5.13
N ARG A 45 19.56 15.00 3.95
CA ARG A 45 18.56 15.43 2.94
C ARG A 45 17.68 14.27 2.46
N GLU A 46 18.24 13.05 2.43
CA GLU A 46 17.52 11.81 2.10
C GLU A 46 16.51 11.42 3.19
N SER A 47 16.80 11.77 4.45
CA SER A 47 15.92 11.52 5.60
C SER A 47 14.57 12.24 5.45
N VAL A 48 14.55 13.45 4.87
CA VAL A 48 13.34 14.28 4.77
C VAL A 48 12.24 13.65 3.91
N HIS A 49 12.60 13.01 2.79
CA HIS A 49 11.62 12.40 1.90
C HIS A 49 11.08 11.08 2.46
N THR A 50 11.92 10.26 3.06
CA THR A 50 11.50 9.05 3.76
C THR A 50 10.61 9.38 4.96
N LEU A 51 10.92 10.47 5.68
CA LEU A 51 10.11 10.98 6.78
C LEU A 51 8.72 11.44 6.31
N ALA A 52 8.64 12.11 5.16
CA ALA A 52 7.35 12.47 4.56
C ALA A 52 6.53 11.24 4.17
N LEU A 53 7.17 10.22 3.56
CA LEU A 53 6.51 8.96 3.22
C LEU A 53 6.01 8.23 4.48
N PHE A 54 6.85 8.10 5.50
CA PHE A 54 6.48 7.48 6.78
C PHE A 54 5.37 8.25 7.49
N SER A 55 5.40 9.58 7.50
CA SER A 55 4.33 10.39 8.09
C SER A 55 3.00 10.15 7.39
N SER A 56 2.99 10.10 6.05
CA SER A 56 1.78 9.73 5.30
C SER A 56 1.31 8.29 5.56
N ALA A 57 2.26 7.36 5.71
CA ALA A 57 1.97 5.96 6.02
C ALA A 57 1.39 5.79 7.43
N VAL A 58 1.88 6.53 8.43
CA VAL A 58 1.29 6.57 9.78
C VAL A 58 -0.15 7.07 9.71
N LEU A 59 -0.39 8.18 9.01
CA LEU A 59 -1.72 8.77 8.89
C LEU A 59 -2.72 7.76 8.29
N ILE A 60 -2.37 7.15 7.15
CA ILE A 60 -3.27 6.22 6.47
C ILE A 60 -3.50 4.95 7.30
N LEU A 61 -2.49 4.41 7.98
CA LEU A 61 -2.63 3.21 8.82
C LEU A 61 -3.40 3.48 10.13
N MET A 62 -3.27 4.66 10.71
CA MET A 62 -4.06 5.05 11.89
C MET A 62 -5.53 5.23 11.53
N LEU A 63 -5.82 5.91 10.41
CA LEU A 63 -7.19 6.05 9.93
C LEU A 63 -7.78 4.70 9.52
N ASP A 64 -6.98 3.82 8.92
CA ASP A 64 -7.37 2.45 8.61
C ASP A 64 -7.74 1.65 9.87
N SER A 65 -6.88 1.67 10.90
CA SER A 65 -7.14 1.03 12.18
C SER A 65 -8.44 1.54 12.82
N PHE A 66 -8.68 2.85 12.75
CA PHE A 66 -9.93 3.47 13.19
C PHE A 66 -11.14 3.00 12.39
N LEU A 67 -11.07 2.95 11.06
CA LEU A 67 -12.17 2.46 10.22
C LEU A 67 -12.49 1.00 10.51
N PHE A 68 -11.48 0.13 10.59
CA PHE A 68 -11.71 -1.26 10.98
C PHE A 68 -12.30 -1.38 12.39
N SER A 69 -11.88 -0.53 13.33
CA SER A 69 -12.51 -0.47 14.66
C SER A 69 -13.97 -0.07 14.60
N LEU A 70 -14.37 0.87 13.74
CA LEU A 70 -15.78 1.21 13.53
C LEU A 70 -16.56 0.02 12.95
N ILE A 71 -15.98 -0.69 11.98
CA ILE A 71 -16.59 -1.88 11.37
C ILE A 71 -16.83 -2.98 12.42
N THR A 72 -15.89 -3.21 13.35
CA THR A 72 -16.09 -4.20 14.43
C THR A 72 -17.27 -3.88 15.34
N GLY A 73 -17.63 -2.59 15.47
CA GLY A 73 -18.77 -2.14 16.26
C GLY A 73 -20.10 -2.24 15.52
N THR A 74 -20.11 -2.60 14.22
CA THR A 74 -21.35 -2.74 13.46
C THR A 74 -22.10 -3.99 13.90
N GLN A 75 -23.37 -3.81 14.27
CA GLN A 75 -24.26 -4.91 14.66
C GLN A 75 -25.44 -4.96 13.70
N PRO A 76 -25.49 -5.94 12.79
CA PRO A 76 -26.65 -6.14 11.93
C PRO A 76 -27.86 -6.53 12.81
N PRO A 77 -29.00 -5.83 12.70
CA PRO A 77 -30.18 -6.17 13.50
C PRO A 77 -30.77 -7.52 13.06
N ASP A 78 -31.28 -8.30 14.03
CA ASP A 78 -31.91 -9.60 13.78
C ASP A 78 -33.24 -9.48 12.99
N SER A 79 -33.86 -8.30 13.00
CA SER A 79 -35.03 -7.96 12.18
C SER A 79 -34.87 -6.57 11.59
N GLY A 80 -35.04 -6.44 10.27
CA GLY A 80 -34.93 -5.17 9.55
C GLY A 80 -34.01 -5.21 8.32
N ASP A 81 -33.49 -4.04 7.95
CA ASP A 81 -32.72 -3.77 6.74
C ASP A 81 -31.25 -4.22 6.86
N ARG A 82 -31.04 -5.53 7.03
CA ARG A 82 -29.72 -6.14 7.23
C ARG A 82 -28.81 -6.02 6.02
N GLN A 83 -29.37 -6.10 4.82
CA GLN A 83 -28.62 -6.01 3.56
C GLN A 83 -27.92 -4.65 3.42
N SER A 84 -28.59 -3.55 3.77
CA SER A 84 -27.98 -2.21 3.72
C SER A 84 -26.80 -2.06 4.69
N ILE A 85 -26.91 -2.59 5.91
CA ILE A 85 -25.84 -2.51 6.91
C ILE A 85 -24.63 -3.35 6.48
N CYS A 86 -24.88 -4.55 5.93
CA CYS A 86 -23.81 -5.37 5.38
C CYS A 86 -23.14 -4.74 4.15
N ALA A 87 -23.91 -4.09 3.27
CA ALA A 87 -23.35 -3.35 2.13
C ALA A 87 -22.44 -2.21 2.60
N ILE A 88 -22.83 -1.47 3.64
CA ILE A 88 -22.00 -0.43 4.26
C ILE A 88 -20.73 -1.05 4.85
N ALA A 89 -20.83 -2.15 5.59
CA ALA A 89 -19.67 -2.80 6.19
C ALA A 89 -18.68 -3.30 5.12
N TRP A 90 -19.18 -3.86 4.02
CA TRP A 90 -18.35 -4.30 2.89
C TRP A 90 -17.68 -3.14 2.15
N THR A 91 -18.41 -2.04 1.90
CA THR A 91 -17.81 -0.84 1.29
C THR A 91 -16.75 -0.22 2.18
N GLN A 92 -17.04 -0.04 3.47
CA GLN A 92 -16.06 0.48 4.45
C GLN A 92 -14.83 -0.43 4.55
N GLY A 93 -15.05 -1.74 4.61
CA GLY A 93 -13.98 -2.72 4.70
C GLY A 93 -13.10 -2.77 3.45
N ALA A 94 -13.68 -2.69 2.25
CA ALA A 94 -12.92 -2.62 1.01
C ALA A 94 -12.04 -1.35 0.96
N LEU A 95 -12.57 -0.19 1.38
CA LEU A 95 -11.81 1.06 1.44
C LEU A 95 -10.66 0.97 2.47
N ALA A 96 -10.95 0.42 3.66
CA ALA A 96 -9.96 0.19 4.70
C ALA A 96 -8.85 -0.75 4.22
N THR A 97 -9.17 -1.90 3.63
CA THR A 97 -8.14 -2.80 3.06
C THR A 97 -7.26 -2.11 2.01
N GLY A 98 -7.84 -1.22 1.18
CA GLY A 98 -7.09 -0.34 0.26
C GLY A 98 -6.07 0.55 0.97
N MET A 99 -6.48 1.17 2.07
CA MET A 99 -5.64 2.01 2.93
C MET A 99 -4.54 1.20 3.62
N LEU A 100 -4.87 0.04 4.18
CA LEU A 100 -3.92 -0.90 4.79
C LEU A 100 -2.85 -1.33 3.79
N ALA A 101 -3.25 -1.68 2.57
CA ALA A 101 -2.36 -2.10 1.49
C ALA A 101 -1.38 -0.98 1.08
N ALA A 102 -1.89 0.24 0.86
CA ALA A 102 -1.07 1.39 0.53
C ALA A 102 -0.08 1.74 1.67
N GLY A 103 -0.56 1.76 2.92
CA GLY A 103 0.26 2.03 4.10
C GLY A 103 1.36 0.99 4.33
N THR A 104 1.02 -0.30 4.18
CA THR A 104 1.99 -1.41 4.29
C THR A 104 3.09 -1.28 3.23
N THR A 105 2.70 -1.01 1.99
CA THR A 105 3.67 -0.85 0.89
C THR A 105 4.58 0.37 1.13
N ALA A 106 4.02 1.48 1.63
CA ALA A 106 4.77 2.69 1.97
C ALA A 106 5.77 2.46 3.12
N LEU A 107 5.38 1.66 4.12
CA LEU A 107 6.24 1.26 5.23
C LEU A 107 7.46 0.48 4.72
N PHE A 108 7.25 -0.60 3.97
CA PHE A 108 8.36 -1.41 3.47
C PHE A 108 9.20 -0.66 2.44
N GLY A 109 8.58 0.17 1.59
CA GLY A 109 9.29 1.05 0.66
C GLY A 109 10.20 2.06 1.36
N GLY A 110 9.73 2.71 2.41
CA GLY A 110 10.54 3.65 3.19
C GLY A 110 11.65 2.96 3.99
N LEU A 111 11.40 1.75 4.52
CA LEU A 111 12.45 0.92 5.12
C LEU A 111 13.52 0.52 4.10
N GLY A 112 13.12 0.12 2.89
CA GLY A 112 14.06 -0.20 1.82
C GLY A 112 14.97 0.98 1.47
N TRP A 113 14.42 2.19 1.45
CA TRP A 113 15.19 3.43 1.31
C TRP A 113 16.15 3.70 2.48
N MET A 114 15.72 3.45 3.71
CA MET A 114 16.56 3.60 4.89
C MET A 114 17.75 2.61 4.88
N LEU A 115 17.52 1.37 4.45
CA LEU A 115 18.58 0.37 4.30
C LEU A 115 19.55 0.75 3.18
N ALA A 116 19.04 1.20 2.03
CA ALA A 116 19.87 1.62 0.91
C ALA A 116 20.73 2.86 1.25
N SER A 117 20.15 3.87 1.89
CA SER A 117 20.91 5.06 2.34
C SER A 117 21.96 4.71 3.39
N PHE A 118 21.67 3.79 4.30
CA PHE A 118 22.66 3.29 5.26
C PHE A 118 23.80 2.53 4.56
N ALA A 119 23.48 1.65 3.62
CA ALA A 119 24.47 0.89 2.84
C ALA A 119 25.38 1.82 2.02
N VAL A 120 24.82 2.80 1.31
CA VAL A 120 25.59 3.79 0.53
C VAL A 120 26.45 4.67 1.43
N GLY A 121 25.92 5.09 2.59
CA GLY A 121 26.67 5.89 3.55
C GLY A 121 27.88 5.14 4.13
N LYS A 122 27.72 3.84 4.41
CA LYS A 122 28.81 2.99 4.93
C LYS A 122 29.80 2.55 3.85
N ALA A 123 29.34 2.28 2.63
CA ALA A 123 30.17 1.90 1.50
C ALA A 123 31.33 2.88 1.24
N ARG A 124 31.14 4.19 1.51
CA ARG A 124 32.19 5.21 1.34
C ARG A 124 33.36 5.10 2.32
N THR A 125 33.16 4.41 3.43
CA THR A 125 34.16 4.30 4.52
C THR A 125 34.55 2.85 4.81
N ALA A 126 33.95 1.90 4.09
CA ALA A 126 34.08 0.48 4.36
C ALA A 126 35.26 -0.11 3.59
N ASP A 127 35.86 -1.14 4.17
CA ASP A 127 36.83 -1.99 3.47
C ASP A 127 36.12 -2.77 2.35
N PRO A 128 36.85 -3.14 1.27
CA PRO A 128 36.28 -3.82 0.12
C PRO A 128 35.60 -5.16 0.45
N ASP A 129 36.01 -5.83 1.53
CA ASP A 129 35.40 -7.09 1.99
C ASP A 129 33.99 -6.88 2.60
N ASP A 130 33.71 -5.70 3.18
CA ASP A 130 32.40 -5.37 3.78
C ASP A 130 31.40 -4.83 2.75
N LEU A 131 31.87 -4.40 1.58
CA LEU A 131 31.07 -3.80 0.52
C LEU A 131 29.97 -4.76 0.01
N ALA A 132 30.30 -6.05 -0.08
CA ALA A 132 29.35 -7.10 -0.49
C ALA A 132 28.20 -7.25 0.51
N SER A 133 28.49 -7.15 1.81
CA SER A 133 27.49 -7.23 2.88
C SER A 133 26.53 -6.04 2.85
N TYR A 134 27.04 -4.83 2.57
CA TYR A 134 26.21 -3.64 2.43
C TYR A 134 25.36 -3.66 1.14
N ALA A 135 25.90 -4.18 0.03
CA ALA A 135 25.12 -4.36 -1.19
C ALA A 135 23.95 -5.34 -0.98
N PHE A 136 24.17 -6.44 -0.26
CA PHE A 136 23.10 -7.38 0.09
C PHE A 136 21.99 -6.70 0.93
N LEU A 137 22.36 -5.83 1.87
CA LEU A 137 21.38 -5.11 2.69
C LEU A 137 20.51 -4.15 1.85
N ALA A 138 21.11 -3.48 0.86
CA ALA A 138 20.37 -2.64 -0.08
C ALA A 138 19.44 -3.46 -0.99
N ASP A 139 19.91 -4.61 -1.48
CA ASP A 139 19.11 -5.56 -2.27
C ASP A 139 17.91 -6.07 -1.47
N LEU A 140 18.12 -6.43 -0.20
CA LEU A 140 17.06 -6.88 0.70
C LEU A 140 15.95 -5.84 0.84
N GLY A 141 16.29 -4.55 0.91
CA GLY A 141 15.32 -3.46 0.96
C GLY A 141 14.40 -3.40 -0.27
N GLY A 142 14.97 -3.58 -1.46
CA GLY A 142 14.20 -3.65 -2.71
C GLY A 142 13.26 -4.86 -2.73
N TRP A 143 13.76 -6.04 -2.38
CA TRP A 143 12.99 -7.28 -2.36
C TRP A 143 11.86 -7.27 -1.32
N LEU A 144 12.09 -6.69 -0.12
CA LEU A 144 11.04 -6.52 0.89
C LEU A 144 9.93 -5.59 0.39
N THR A 145 10.28 -4.51 -0.31
CA THR A 145 9.31 -3.60 -0.92
C THR A 145 8.48 -4.32 -1.98
N PHE A 146 9.12 -5.13 -2.83
CA PHE A 146 8.42 -5.94 -3.83
C PHE A 146 7.49 -6.97 -3.19
N ALA A 147 7.96 -7.71 -2.18
CA ALA A 147 7.16 -8.72 -1.50
C ALA A 147 5.91 -8.10 -0.85
N ALA A 148 6.06 -6.93 -0.21
CA ALA A 148 4.94 -6.18 0.34
C ALA A 148 3.96 -5.73 -0.76
N ALA A 149 4.46 -5.12 -1.85
CA ALA A 149 3.62 -4.66 -2.96
C ALA A 149 2.87 -5.81 -3.65
N MET A 150 3.52 -6.96 -3.83
CA MET A 150 2.90 -8.15 -4.40
C MET A 150 1.79 -8.69 -3.49
N ALA A 151 2.09 -8.90 -2.20
CA ALA A 151 1.12 -9.42 -1.24
C ALA A 151 -0.11 -8.52 -1.13
N THR A 152 0.10 -7.20 -1.04
CA THR A 152 -1.00 -6.23 -0.96
C THR A 152 -1.81 -6.20 -2.26
N THR A 153 -1.18 -6.23 -3.44
CA THR A 153 -1.90 -6.26 -4.72
C THR A 153 -2.78 -7.50 -4.86
N LEU A 154 -2.30 -8.67 -4.43
CA LEU A 154 -3.08 -9.91 -4.43
C LEU A 154 -4.26 -9.83 -3.46
N ILE A 155 -4.05 -9.34 -2.24
CA ILE A 155 -5.12 -9.12 -1.26
C ILE A 155 -6.18 -8.17 -1.80
N LEU A 156 -5.76 -7.07 -2.46
CA LEU A 156 -6.70 -6.11 -3.06
C LEU A 156 -7.48 -6.68 -4.23
N SER A 157 -6.86 -7.56 -5.03
CA SER A 157 -7.55 -8.28 -6.11
C SER A 157 -8.69 -9.13 -5.53
N GLU A 158 -8.40 -10.00 -4.55
CA GLU A 158 -9.42 -10.84 -3.92
C GLU A 158 -10.49 -10.01 -3.20
N THR A 159 -10.08 -8.98 -2.47
CA THR A 159 -11.02 -8.07 -1.77
C THR A 159 -11.97 -7.38 -2.75
N SER A 160 -11.47 -6.97 -3.92
CA SER A 160 -12.27 -6.31 -4.96
C SER A 160 -13.27 -7.28 -5.61
N ILE A 161 -12.85 -8.53 -5.83
CA ILE A 161 -13.72 -9.58 -6.38
C ILE A 161 -14.82 -9.93 -5.37
N ASP A 162 -14.48 -10.11 -4.10
CA ASP A 162 -15.47 -10.44 -3.07
C ASP A 162 -16.43 -9.27 -2.79
N TYR A 163 -15.94 -8.03 -2.86
CA TYR A 163 -16.80 -6.85 -2.82
C TYR A 163 -17.82 -6.86 -3.97
N LEU A 164 -17.38 -7.14 -5.20
CA LEU A 164 -18.26 -7.24 -6.35
C LEU A 164 -19.25 -8.40 -6.24
N ARG A 165 -18.81 -9.56 -5.77
CA ARG A 165 -19.70 -10.71 -5.52
C ARG A 165 -20.78 -10.34 -4.52
N PHE A 166 -20.43 -9.65 -3.43
CA PHE A 166 -21.40 -9.22 -2.44
C PHE A 166 -22.41 -8.22 -3.02
N MET A 167 -21.94 -7.21 -3.77
CA MET A 167 -22.80 -6.16 -4.33
C MET A 167 -23.73 -6.64 -5.46
N PHE A 168 -23.33 -7.66 -6.21
CA PHE A 168 -24.09 -8.22 -7.34
C PHE A 168 -24.66 -9.62 -7.06
N ASP A 169 -24.96 -9.93 -5.80
CA ASP A 169 -25.64 -11.18 -5.37
C ASP A 169 -25.00 -12.46 -5.95
N GLY A 170 -23.67 -12.53 -5.88
CA GLY A 170 -22.87 -13.67 -6.31
C GLY A 170 -22.61 -13.78 -7.82
N ARG A 171 -23.10 -12.84 -8.65
CA ARG A 171 -22.95 -12.90 -10.12
C ARG A 171 -22.23 -11.68 -10.71
N PRO A 172 -20.96 -11.42 -10.35
CA PRO A 172 -20.18 -10.43 -11.07
C PRO A 172 -19.96 -10.91 -12.51
N GLU A 173 -19.98 -9.99 -13.47
CA GLU A 173 -19.68 -10.32 -14.85
C GLU A 173 -18.25 -10.86 -14.95
N THR A 174 -18.07 -12.01 -15.60
CA THR A 174 -16.79 -12.72 -15.64
C THR A 174 -15.65 -11.91 -16.26
N TRP A 175 -15.99 -10.97 -17.15
CA TRP A 175 -15.01 -10.05 -17.73
C TRP A 175 -14.44 -9.08 -16.70
N VAL A 176 -15.23 -8.62 -15.71
CA VAL A 176 -14.75 -7.71 -14.66
C VAL A 176 -13.75 -8.42 -13.76
N VAL A 177 -14.06 -9.66 -13.37
CA VAL A 177 -13.14 -10.51 -12.60
C VAL A 177 -11.86 -10.77 -13.39
N ALA A 178 -11.97 -11.05 -14.69
CA ALA A 178 -10.81 -11.21 -15.56
C ALA A 178 -9.97 -9.93 -15.66
N VAL A 179 -10.59 -8.74 -15.72
CA VAL A 179 -9.88 -7.45 -15.74
C VAL A 179 -9.14 -7.19 -14.43
N ILE A 180 -9.77 -7.43 -13.27
CA ILE A 180 -9.12 -7.24 -11.96
C ILE A 180 -7.92 -8.19 -11.80
N THR A 181 -8.11 -9.48 -12.09
CA THR A 181 -7.05 -10.49 -11.96
C THR A 181 -5.90 -10.24 -12.95
N THR A 182 -6.19 -9.92 -14.21
CA THR A 182 -5.14 -9.62 -15.21
C THR A 182 -4.40 -8.32 -14.90
N SER A 183 -5.10 -7.28 -14.43
CA SER A 183 -4.45 -6.04 -14.01
C SER A 183 -3.59 -6.23 -12.74
N ALA A 184 -4.02 -7.05 -11.78
CA ALA A 184 -3.21 -7.40 -10.61
C ALA A 184 -1.93 -8.16 -11.00
N ALA A 185 -2.04 -9.11 -11.93
CA ALA A 185 -0.87 -9.80 -12.49
C ALA A 185 0.07 -8.82 -13.22
N LEU A 186 -0.49 -7.91 -14.03
CA LEU A 186 0.29 -6.89 -14.73
C LEU A 186 1.02 -5.96 -13.76
N ILE A 187 0.34 -5.45 -12.73
CA ILE A 187 0.94 -4.59 -11.68
C ILE A 187 2.08 -5.34 -10.98
N THR A 188 1.89 -6.62 -10.65
CA THR A 188 2.91 -7.44 -10.01
C THR A 188 4.14 -7.61 -10.91
N VAL A 189 3.95 -7.90 -12.20
CA VAL A 189 5.05 -8.00 -13.18
C VAL A 189 5.77 -6.67 -13.34
N VAL A 190 5.04 -5.55 -13.44
CA VAL A 190 5.64 -4.22 -13.52
C VAL A 190 6.47 -3.92 -12.27
N ASN A 191 5.93 -4.16 -11.07
CA ASN A 191 6.65 -3.98 -9.81
C ASN A 191 7.91 -4.85 -9.75
N PHE A 192 7.81 -6.12 -10.17
CA PHE A 192 8.95 -7.03 -10.22
C PHE A 192 10.06 -6.49 -11.13
N VAL A 193 9.71 -6.10 -12.36
CA VAL A 193 10.68 -5.56 -13.33
C VAL A 193 11.33 -4.28 -12.81
N LEU A 194 10.54 -3.38 -12.22
CA LEU A 194 11.04 -2.12 -11.67
C LEU A 194 12.04 -2.35 -10.53
N VAL A 195 11.70 -3.21 -9.57
CA VAL A 195 12.59 -3.54 -8.45
C VAL A 195 13.83 -4.26 -8.97
N PHE A 196 13.68 -5.26 -9.84
CA PHE A 196 14.80 -6.02 -10.37
C PHE A 196 15.82 -5.14 -11.11
N VAL A 197 15.35 -4.26 -12.01
CA VAL A 197 16.22 -3.35 -12.76
C VAL A 197 16.95 -2.40 -11.82
N ARG A 198 16.23 -1.79 -10.86
CA ARG A 198 16.82 -0.79 -9.98
C ARG A 198 17.76 -1.34 -8.94
N THR A 199 17.41 -2.48 -8.35
CA THR A 199 18.31 -3.20 -7.45
C THR A 199 19.58 -3.62 -8.17
N ARG A 200 19.48 -4.07 -9.42
CA ARG A 200 20.65 -4.38 -10.25
C ARG A 200 21.51 -3.14 -10.54
N ASP A 201 20.90 -2.02 -10.91
CA ASP A 201 21.62 -0.77 -11.18
C ASP A 201 22.36 -0.27 -9.94
N LEU A 202 21.71 -0.32 -8.77
CA LEU A 202 22.33 0.03 -7.49
C LEU A 202 23.52 -0.87 -7.16
N ARG A 203 23.39 -2.19 -7.35
CA ARG A 203 24.47 -3.16 -7.10
C ARG A 203 25.68 -2.93 -8.01
N ILE A 204 25.44 -2.64 -9.30
CA ILE A 204 26.52 -2.33 -10.24
C ILE A 204 27.24 -1.04 -9.81
N SER A 205 26.48 -0.02 -9.42
CA SER A 205 27.04 1.28 -9.05
C SER A 205 27.77 1.27 -7.70
N LEU A 206 27.35 0.43 -6.75
CA LEU A 206 28.08 0.20 -5.49
C LEU A 206 29.43 -0.52 -5.70
N ALA A 207 29.57 -1.29 -6.78
CA ALA A 207 30.81 -1.98 -7.12
C ALA A 207 31.84 -1.07 -7.83
N ASP A 208 31.44 0.13 -8.25
CA ASP A 208 32.30 1.08 -8.92
C ASP A 208 32.80 2.17 -7.93
N PRO A 209 34.09 2.15 -7.55
CA PRO A 209 34.64 3.09 -6.56
C PRO A 209 34.87 4.52 -7.11
N GLU A 210 34.81 4.74 -8.43
CA GLU A 210 35.10 6.05 -9.03
C GLU A 210 33.86 6.95 -9.15
N GLU A 211 32.64 6.40 -9.13
CA GLU A 211 31.42 7.16 -9.35
C GLU A 211 30.75 7.56 -8.02
N THR A 212 30.52 8.86 -7.80
CA THR A 212 29.75 9.32 -6.63
C THR A 212 28.28 8.91 -6.79
N THR A 213 27.88 7.79 -6.21
CA THR A 213 26.49 7.32 -6.21
C THR A 213 25.57 8.36 -5.60
N ARG A 214 24.76 9.02 -6.44
CA ARG A 214 23.68 9.92 -6.02
C ARG A 214 22.35 9.20 -6.13
N LEU A 215 21.63 9.16 -5.02
CA LEU A 215 20.33 8.52 -4.94
C LEU A 215 19.26 9.39 -5.62
N SER A 216 18.63 8.84 -6.67
CA SER A 216 17.57 9.51 -7.42
C SER A 216 16.23 9.45 -6.69
N LEU A 217 15.75 10.60 -6.21
CA LEU A 217 14.51 10.74 -5.41
C LEU A 217 13.27 11.08 -6.27
N ARG A 218 13.14 10.44 -7.45
CA ARG A 218 12.28 10.97 -8.51
C ARG A 218 10.76 10.74 -8.33
N SER A 219 10.31 9.95 -7.36
CA SER A 219 8.86 9.61 -7.23
C SER A 219 8.28 9.52 -5.81
N ILE A 220 9.05 9.73 -4.76
CA ILE A 220 8.53 9.63 -3.37
C ILE A 220 7.39 10.64 -3.15
N LYS A 221 7.50 11.85 -3.71
CA LYS A 221 6.45 12.88 -3.61
C LYS A 221 5.10 12.41 -4.14
N VAL A 222 5.09 11.68 -5.27
CA VAL A 222 3.86 11.16 -5.85
C VAL A 222 3.25 10.15 -4.89
N ALA A 223 4.03 9.17 -4.43
CA ALA A 223 3.57 8.16 -3.46
C ALA A 223 3.01 8.79 -2.18
N THR A 224 3.69 9.79 -1.61
CA THR A 224 3.22 10.51 -0.41
C THR A 224 1.90 11.23 -0.66
N ILE A 225 1.81 12.02 -1.74
CA ILE A 225 0.59 12.80 -2.05
C ILE A 225 -0.59 11.86 -2.32
N THR A 226 -0.38 10.79 -3.10
CA THR A 226 -1.44 9.82 -3.40
C THR A 226 -1.87 9.05 -2.16
N THR A 227 -0.95 8.73 -1.24
CA THR A 227 -1.26 8.07 0.03
C THR A 227 -2.10 8.99 0.93
N VAL A 228 -1.73 10.26 1.07
CA VAL A 228 -2.51 11.24 1.86
C VAL A 228 -3.89 11.47 1.22
N ALA A 229 -3.95 11.65 -0.09
CA ALA A 229 -5.21 11.83 -0.81
C ALA A 229 -6.13 10.62 -0.63
N LEU A 230 -5.60 9.40 -0.76
CA LEU A 230 -6.33 8.16 -0.51
C LEU A 230 -6.85 8.12 0.93
N ALA A 231 -6.00 8.41 1.92
CA ALA A 231 -6.39 8.40 3.32
C ALA A 231 -7.57 9.34 3.60
N ILE A 232 -7.54 10.56 3.06
CA ILE A 232 -8.59 11.56 3.25
C ILE A 232 -9.88 11.13 2.54
N VAL A 233 -9.79 10.79 1.24
CA VAL A 233 -10.96 10.48 0.41
C VAL A 233 -11.64 9.18 0.85
N ALA A 234 -10.87 8.13 1.12
CA ALA A 234 -11.40 6.85 1.57
C ALA A 234 -12.04 6.96 2.96
N SER A 235 -11.39 7.65 3.92
CA SER A 235 -11.97 7.87 5.25
C SER A 235 -13.23 8.72 5.21
N TRP A 236 -13.22 9.80 4.42
CA TRP A 236 -14.39 10.66 4.25
C TRP A 236 -15.57 9.88 3.66
N LEU A 237 -15.32 9.10 2.59
CA LEU A 237 -16.32 8.27 1.97
C LEU A 237 -16.85 7.25 2.97
N ALA A 238 -15.97 6.48 3.62
CA ALA A 238 -16.32 5.43 4.58
C ALA A 238 -17.23 5.93 5.71
N VAL A 239 -16.92 7.08 6.31
CA VAL A 239 -17.74 7.67 7.39
C VAL A 239 -19.05 8.27 6.87
N SER A 240 -19.07 8.73 5.61
CA SER A 240 -20.25 9.35 5.01
C SER A 240 -21.26 8.32 4.46
N LEU A 241 -20.88 7.05 4.32
CA LEU A 241 -21.74 5.99 3.77
C LEU A 241 -23.10 5.89 4.47
N ALA A 242 -23.14 6.00 5.80
CA ALA A 242 -24.39 5.94 6.56
C ALA A 242 -25.37 7.11 6.29
N ARG A 243 -24.90 8.18 5.64
CA ARG A 243 -25.71 9.36 5.29
C ARG A 243 -26.23 9.32 3.85
N PHE A 244 -25.73 8.41 3.02
CA PHE A 244 -26.21 8.30 1.65
C PHE A 244 -27.58 7.62 1.60
N PRO A 245 -28.38 7.91 0.55
CA PRO A 245 -29.65 7.23 0.35
C PRO A 245 -29.42 5.73 0.25
N LYS A 246 -30.19 4.95 1.02
CA LYS A 246 -30.19 3.48 0.97
C LYS A 246 -30.14 2.89 -0.45
N PRO A 247 -30.94 3.35 -1.44
CA PRO A 247 -30.89 2.79 -2.79
C PRO A 247 -29.54 2.93 -3.49
N TRP A 248 -28.66 3.86 -3.10
CA TRP A 248 -27.32 3.94 -3.69
C TRP A 248 -26.36 2.87 -3.15
N LEU A 249 -26.72 2.22 -2.05
CA LEU A 249 -25.92 1.22 -1.35
C LEU A 249 -26.52 -0.18 -1.47
N THR A 250 -27.84 -0.29 -1.58
CA THR A 250 -28.55 -1.56 -1.74
C THR A 250 -28.86 -1.92 -3.18
N ASP A 251 -29.11 -0.92 -4.04
CA ASP A 251 -29.12 -1.15 -5.49
C ASP A 251 -27.72 -0.77 -6.03
N PRO A 252 -27.10 -1.63 -6.86
CA PRO A 252 -25.76 -1.39 -7.35
C PRO A 252 -25.76 -0.14 -8.26
N ASN A 253 -25.47 1.02 -7.66
CA ASN A 253 -25.17 2.21 -8.42
C ASN A 253 -23.75 2.04 -8.99
N ASP A 254 -23.67 1.78 -10.29
CA ASP A 254 -22.41 1.54 -11.01
C ASP A 254 -21.35 2.61 -10.72
N ALA A 255 -21.75 3.87 -10.54
CA ALA A 255 -20.83 4.95 -10.22
C ALA A 255 -20.19 4.81 -8.83
N MET A 256 -20.97 4.42 -7.83
CA MET A 256 -20.47 4.21 -6.46
C MET A 256 -19.57 2.98 -6.39
N VAL A 257 -19.99 1.87 -7.02
CA VAL A 257 -19.19 0.64 -7.09
C VAL A 257 -17.85 0.89 -7.79
N THR A 258 -17.87 1.61 -8.92
CA THR A 258 -16.66 1.98 -9.66
C THR A 258 -15.74 2.88 -8.83
N LEU A 259 -16.29 3.85 -8.10
CA LEU A 259 -15.52 4.73 -7.22
C LEU A 259 -14.84 3.94 -6.09
N VAL A 260 -15.57 3.03 -5.44
CA VAL A 260 -15.01 2.18 -4.37
C VAL A 260 -13.92 1.28 -4.93
N LEU A 261 -14.13 0.63 -6.08
CA LEU A 261 -13.09 -0.16 -6.74
C LEU A 261 -11.85 0.67 -7.11
N ALA A 262 -12.04 1.91 -7.58
CA ALA A 262 -10.93 2.79 -7.88
C ALA A 262 -10.10 3.11 -6.62
N LEU A 263 -10.77 3.40 -5.50
CA LEU A 263 -10.10 3.72 -4.22
C LEU A 263 -9.50 2.49 -3.54
N THR A 264 -10.09 1.30 -3.71
CA THR A 264 -9.60 0.05 -3.12
C THR A 264 -8.47 -0.57 -3.95
N PHE A 265 -8.56 -0.59 -5.27
CA PHE A 265 -7.62 -1.33 -6.11
C PHE A 265 -6.69 -0.42 -6.92
N VAL A 266 -7.27 0.53 -7.68
CA VAL A 266 -6.50 1.33 -8.65
C VAL A 266 -5.54 2.28 -7.93
N VAL A 267 -6.03 3.07 -6.98
CA VAL A 267 -5.21 4.07 -6.28
C VAL A 267 -4.09 3.41 -5.44
N PRO A 268 -4.35 2.36 -4.64
CA PRO A 268 -3.28 1.63 -3.97
C PRO A 268 -2.31 0.94 -4.94
N GLY A 269 -2.78 0.45 -6.09
CA GLY A 269 -1.91 -0.07 -7.15
C GLY A 269 -0.96 1.01 -7.69
N VAL A 270 -1.46 2.23 -7.93
CA VAL A 270 -0.62 3.39 -8.32
C VAL A 270 0.38 3.73 -7.22
N VAL A 271 -0.03 3.72 -5.95
CA VAL A 271 0.87 3.92 -4.80
C VAL A 271 1.98 2.86 -4.79
N ALA A 272 1.63 1.58 -4.96
CA ALA A 272 2.59 0.48 -4.98
C ALA A 272 3.60 0.61 -6.13
N VAL A 273 3.13 0.93 -7.34
CA VAL A 273 4.01 1.19 -8.50
C VAL A 273 4.89 2.41 -8.26
N ALA A 274 4.36 3.50 -7.70
CA ALA A 274 5.14 4.69 -7.39
C ALA A 274 6.23 4.41 -6.35
N ILE A 275 5.95 3.56 -5.36
CA ILE A 275 6.91 3.13 -4.34
C ILE A 275 7.97 2.20 -4.93
N CYS A 276 7.59 1.18 -5.70
CA CYS A 276 8.53 0.28 -6.37
C CYS A 276 9.40 1.04 -7.38
N TYR A 277 8.81 1.97 -8.13
CA TYR A 277 9.53 2.90 -8.99
C TYR A 277 10.38 3.90 -8.19
N SER A 278 10.13 4.09 -6.90
CA SER A 278 10.98 4.95 -6.08
C SER A 278 12.18 4.20 -5.50
N VAL A 279 12.28 2.87 -5.59
CA VAL A 279 13.41 2.10 -5.02
C VAL A 279 14.75 2.73 -5.41
N ALA A 280 15.64 2.77 -4.42
CA ALA A 280 16.95 3.39 -4.51
C ALA A 280 17.67 2.95 -5.79
N SER A 281 18.06 3.92 -6.59
CA SER A 281 18.87 3.73 -7.80
C SER A 281 19.83 4.90 -7.93
N THR A 282 20.92 4.68 -8.66
CA THR A 282 21.94 5.69 -8.90
C THR A 282 21.66 6.41 -10.20
N GLU A 283 21.86 7.73 -10.19
CA GLU A 283 21.83 8.53 -11.41
C GLU A 283 23.23 8.50 -12.03
N LYS A 284 23.39 7.81 -13.17
CA LYS A 284 24.64 7.88 -13.96
C LYS A 284 24.80 9.32 -14.42
N THR A 285 25.90 9.96 -14.03
CA THR A 285 26.20 11.30 -14.54
C THR A 285 26.61 11.14 -15.99
N GLN A 286 25.73 11.53 -16.91
CA GLN A 286 26.10 11.64 -18.32
C GLN A 286 27.24 12.65 -18.40
N ALA A 287 28.43 12.19 -18.81
CA ALA A 287 29.62 13.03 -18.92
C ALA A 287 29.29 14.31 -19.69
N PRO A 288 29.84 15.48 -19.30
CA PRO A 288 29.69 16.69 -20.09
C PRO A 288 30.25 16.39 -21.48
N ILE A 289 29.44 16.64 -22.51
CA ILE A 289 29.89 16.66 -23.89
C ILE A 289 30.96 17.76 -23.92
N SER A 290 32.22 17.36 -23.93
CA SER A 290 33.35 18.26 -24.19
C SER A 290 33.27 18.66 -25.66
N GLU A 291 32.88 19.92 -25.91
CA GLU A 291 33.26 20.63 -27.14
C GLU A 291 34.73 21.06 -27.06
#